data_AF-A0AAW0WZN0-F1
#
_entry.id   AF-A0AAW0WZN0-F1
#
_cell.length_a   1.000
_cell.length_b   1.000
_cell.length_c   1.000
_cell.angle_alpha   90.00
_cell.angle_beta   90.00
_cell.angle_gamma   90.00
#
_symmetry.space_group_name_H-M   'P 1'
#
loop_
_entity.id
_entity.type
_entity.pdbx_description
1 polymer ?
#
loop_
_entity_poly.entity_id
_entity_poly.type
_entity_poly.pdbx_seq_one_letter_code
_entity_poly.pdbx_strand_id
1 'polypeptide(L)'
;MFQLLDNEFTRSMWNYPFSLTYRLILREKELHFNISVYNPGAETHSFTLLLHTYFKVPDVRRCQITGMRGCTYIDKTREGALYQEHRDVVTINEWTDRIYQNTPLEHIITNVVSGRKMRMQKYNLVDTVVWNPWIEKAKEIPDFGEEEFPNLVCVEAGHVSAPVILPPGTVFEASQILQVM
;
A
#
# COMPACT_ATOMS: atom_id res chain seq x y z
N MET A 1 13.98 4.17 14.69
CA MET A 1 13.11 5.25 14.19
C MET A 1 13.90 5.95 13.12
N PHE A 2 13.30 6.16 11.95
CA PHE A 2 13.92 6.82 10.81
C PHE A 2 13.27 8.18 10.62
N GLN A 3 14.03 9.14 10.08
CA GLN A 3 13.54 10.48 9.78
C GLN A 3 14.08 10.93 8.43
N LEU A 4 13.23 11.61 7.67
CA LEU A 4 13.59 12.31 6.44
C LEU A 4 13.09 13.75 6.58
N LEU A 5 14.01 14.71 6.41
CA LEU A 5 13.72 16.13 6.36
C LEU A 5 13.88 16.63 4.93
N ASP A 6 13.20 17.72 4.59
CA ASP A 6 13.47 18.39 3.33
C ASP A 6 14.91 18.92 3.27
N ASN A 7 15.47 18.92 2.06
CA ASN A 7 16.78 19.48 1.75
C ASN A 7 16.73 20.16 0.37
N GLU A 8 17.85 20.69 -0.09
CA GLU A 8 17.92 21.37 -1.39
C GLU A 8 17.47 20.47 -2.55
N PHE A 9 17.85 19.19 -2.55
CA PHE A 9 17.47 18.24 -3.59
C PHE A 9 15.97 17.91 -3.57
N THR A 10 15.37 17.65 -2.40
CA THR A 10 13.93 17.38 -2.35
C THR A 10 13.12 18.63 -2.70
N ARG A 11 13.56 19.82 -2.27
CA ARG A 11 12.91 21.10 -2.58
C ARG A 11 13.01 21.48 -4.06
N SER A 12 14.03 21.03 -4.78
CA SER A 12 14.12 21.25 -6.23
C SER A 12 13.09 20.43 -7.03
N MET A 13 12.64 19.29 -6.49
CA MET A 13 11.58 18.46 -7.09
C MET A 13 10.17 18.85 -6.60
N TRP A 14 10.04 19.13 -5.31
CA TRP A 14 8.78 19.48 -4.66
C TRP A 14 9.06 20.49 -3.54
N ASN A 15 8.82 21.77 -3.82
CA ASN A 15 9.29 22.89 -3.01
C ASN A 15 8.42 23.16 -1.77
N TYR A 16 8.27 22.17 -0.91
CA TYR A 16 7.62 22.32 0.41
C TYR A 16 8.54 21.82 1.52
N PRO A 17 8.64 22.55 2.65
CA PRO A 17 9.25 22.04 3.86
C PRO A 17 8.47 20.85 4.40
N PHE A 18 9.15 19.79 4.88
CA PHE A 18 8.48 18.65 5.50
C PHE A 18 9.39 17.92 6.48
N SER A 19 8.77 17.23 7.45
CA SER A 19 9.43 16.22 8.28
C SER A 19 8.64 14.93 8.24
N LEU A 20 9.24 13.86 7.71
CA LEU A 20 8.68 12.52 7.73
C LEU A 20 9.38 11.70 8.80
N THR A 21 8.63 11.06 9.68
CA THR A 21 9.15 10.07 10.62
C THR A 21 8.56 8.70 10.34
N TYR A 22 9.37 7.66 10.48
CA TYR A 22 8.97 6.28 10.24
C TYR A 22 9.49 5.38 11.36
N ARG A 23 8.57 4.76 12.09
CA ARG A 23 8.87 3.89 13.23
C ARG A 23 8.40 2.47 12.97
N LEU A 24 9.37 1.56 12.96
CA LEU A 24 9.16 0.12 12.93
C LEU A 24 9.19 -0.44 14.36
N ILE A 25 8.22 -1.30 14.69
CA ILE A 25 8.21 -2.06 15.93
C ILE A 25 8.02 -3.52 15.57
N LEU A 26 9.04 -4.34 15.86
CA LEU A 26 8.97 -5.78 15.70
C LEU A 26 8.55 -6.41 17.03
N ARG A 27 7.53 -7.25 16.99
CA ARG A 27 7.06 -8.12 18.08
C ARG A 27 7.09 -9.57 17.59
N GLU A 28 6.86 -10.52 18.49
CA GLU A 28 6.95 -11.96 18.18
C GLU A 28 6.12 -12.38 16.95
N LYS A 29 4.88 -11.86 16.82
CA LYS A 29 3.97 -12.18 15.71
C LYS A 29 3.56 -10.98 14.88
N GLU A 30 4.09 -9.80 15.16
CA GLU A 30 3.62 -8.54 14.57
C GLU A 30 4.77 -7.64 14.13
N LEU A 31 4.57 -6.96 13.00
CA LEU A 31 5.40 -5.86 12.55
C LEU A 31 4.53 -4.62 12.39
N HIS A 32 4.83 -3.60 13.19
CA HIS A 32 4.11 -2.34 13.20
C HIS A 32 4.90 -1.29 12.43
N PHE A 33 4.19 -0.53 11.63
CA PHE A 33 4.67 0.56 10.80
C PHE A 33 3.92 1.81 11.21
N ASN A 34 4.60 2.82 11.73
CA ASN A 34 3.99 4.09 12.09
C ASN A 34 4.68 5.18 11.29
N ILE A 35 3.92 5.96 10.52
CA ILE A 35 4.43 7.06 9.72
C ILE A 35 3.76 8.35 10.16
N SER A 36 4.54 9.41 10.26
CA SER A 36 4.04 10.76 10.48
C SER A 36 4.68 11.72 9.48
N VAL A 37 3.88 12.62 8.93
CA VAL A 37 4.31 13.71 8.04
C VAL A 37 3.89 15.03 8.67
N TYR A 38 4.87 15.87 8.98
CA TYR A 38 4.67 17.19 9.56
C TYR A 38 4.95 18.27 8.52
N ASN A 39 4.11 19.30 8.49
CA ASN A 39 4.31 20.52 7.71
C ASN A 39 4.86 21.65 8.60
N PRO A 40 6.20 21.89 8.62
CA PRO A 40 6.79 23.02 9.33
C PRO A 40 6.70 24.35 8.56
N GLY A 41 6.21 24.32 7.32
CA GLY A 41 6.14 25.48 6.44
C GLY A 41 5.01 26.44 6.78
N ALA A 42 4.90 27.51 5.99
CA ALA A 42 3.85 28.52 6.11
C ALA A 42 2.67 28.29 5.15
N GLU A 43 2.79 27.35 4.21
CA GLU A 43 1.78 27.07 3.18
C GLU A 43 1.20 25.66 3.33
N THR A 44 -0.08 25.51 2.97
CA THR A 44 -0.71 24.20 2.85
C THR A 44 -0.12 23.46 1.66
N HIS A 45 0.23 22.20 1.86
CA HIS A 45 0.62 21.31 0.77
C HIS A 45 -0.18 20.02 0.79
N SER A 46 -0.09 19.25 -0.28
CA SER A 46 -0.82 17.99 -0.41
C SER A 46 0.07 16.86 -0.88
N PHE A 47 -0.18 15.65 -0.42
CA PHE A 47 0.59 14.47 -0.79
C PHE A 47 -0.27 13.21 -0.76
N THR A 48 0.17 12.16 -1.45
CA THR A 48 -0.32 10.80 -1.28
C THR A 48 0.72 9.98 -0.52
N LEU A 49 0.28 8.98 0.24
CA LEU A 49 1.18 8.11 1.02
C LEU A 49 0.74 6.66 0.92
N LEU A 50 1.69 5.75 0.74
CA LEU A 50 1.40 4.33 0.66
C LEU A 50 2.57 3.47 1.16
N LEU A 51 2.26 2.34 1.77
CA LEU A 51 3.21 1.29 2.14
C LEU A 51 3.16 0.16 1.11
N HIS A 52 4.12 0.14 0.19
CA HIS A 52 4.18 -0.80 -0.94
C HIS A 52 4.62 -2.21 -0.51
N THR A 53 3.76 -2.88 0.27
CA THR A 53 4.10 -4.11 0.97
C THR A 53 4.00 -5.33 0.05
N TYR A 54 5.14 -5.99 -0.20
CA TYR A 54 5.22 -7.25 -0.93
C TYR A 54 5.05 -8.44 0.03
N PHE A 55 3.98 -9.23 -0.15
CA PHE A 55 3.81 -10.49 0.57
C PHE A 55 4.37 -11.64 -0.25
N LYS A 56 5.31 -12.38 0.34
CA LYS A 56 5.78 -13.65 -0.22
C LYS A 56 4.70 -14.72 -0.11
N VAL A 57 4.35 -15.32 -1.24
CA VAL A 57 3.36 -16.39 -1.36
C VAL A 57 3.93 -17.54 -2.20
N PRO A 58 3.51 -18.79 -2.01
CA PRO A 58 3.95 -19.88 -2.89
C PRO A 58 3.42 -19.74 -4.32
N ASP A 59 2.18 -19.27 -4.44
CA ASP A 59 1.49 -19.06 -5.72
C ASP A 59 0.38 -18.01 -5.55
N VAL A 60 0.52 -16.88 -6.24
CA VAL A 60 -0.41 -15.75 -6.20
C VAL A 60 -1.83 -16.13 -6.61
N ARG A 61 -1.98 -17.13 -7.49
CA ARG A 61 -3.28 -17.63 -7.96
C ARG A 61 -4.09 -18.30 -6.86
N ARG A 62 -3.40 -18.74 -5.79
CA ARG A 62 -4.01 -19.39 -4.62
C ARG A 62 -4.22 -18.42 -3.45
N CYS A 63 -3.87 -17.16 -3.62
CA CYS A 63 -4.03 -16.13 -2.59
C CYS A 63 -5.44 -15.56 -2.64
N GLN A 64 -6.00 -15.31 -1.46
CA GLN A 64 -7.28 -14.64 -1.30
C GLN A 64 -7.11 -13.46 -0.36
N ILE A 65 -7.70 -12.32 -0.72
CA ILE A 65 -7.71 -11.11 0.09
C ILE A 65 -9.16 -10.78 0.43
N THR A 66 -9.45 -10.68 1.72
CA THR A 66 -10.81 -10.39 2.23
C THR A 66 -11.04 -8.88 2.39
N GLY A 67 -12.30 -8.48 2.53
CA GLY A 67 -12.67 -7.12 2.96
C GLY A 67 -12.81 -6.11 1.83
N MET A 68 -12.86 -6.53 0.56
CA MET A 68 -13.06 -5.62 -0.58
C MET A 68 -14.45 -5.67 -1.21
N ARG A 69 -15.33 -6.60 -0.79
CA ARG A 69 -16.67 -6.71 -1.36
C ARG A 69 -17.44 -5.40 -1.15
N GLY A 70 -17.99 -4.88 -2.25
CA GLY A 70 -18.74 -3.62 -2.29
C GLY A 70 -17.86 -2.38 -2.50
N CYS A 71 -16.55 -2.48 -2.33
CA CYS A 71 -15.64 -1.36 -2.60
C CYS A 71 -15.57 -1.04 -4.09
N THR A 72 -15.53 0.26 -4.40
CA THR A 72 -15.15 0.75 -5.72
C THR A 72 -13.64 0.69 -5.86
N TYR A 73 -13.14 0.33 -7.04
CA TYR A 73 -11.73 0.37 -7.35
C TYR A 73 -11.44 0.97 -8.72
N ILE A 74 -10.29 1.62 -8.83
CA ILE A 74 -9.69 2.09 -10.08
C ILE A 74 -8.80 0.96 -10.61
N ASP A 75 -9.03 0.50 -11.85
CA ASP A 75 -8.17 -0.50 -12.50
C ASP A 75 -7.20 0.17 -13.49
N LYS A 76 -5.93 0.30 -13.11
CA LYS A 76 -4.92 0.94 -13.96
C LYS A 76 -4.56 0.10 -15.18
N THR A 77 -4.87 -1.20 -15.18
CA THR A 77 -4.70 -2.08 -16.35
C THR A 77 -5.79 -1.91 -17.39
N ARG A 78 -6.82 -1.11 -17.07
CA ARG A 78 -7.99 -0.79 -17.91
C ARG A 78 -8.18 0.73 -17.99
N GLU A 79 -7.09 1.45 -18.27
CA GLU A 79 -7.11 2.91 -18.47
C GLU A 79 -7.66 3.72 -17.27
N GLY A 80 -7.59 3.15 -16.06
CA GLY A 80 -8.12 3.80 -14.85
C GLY A 80 -9.64 3.73 -14.73
N ALA A 81 -10.30 2.82 -15.43
CA ALA A 81 -11.74 2.62 -15.31
C ALA A 81 -12.15 2.22 -13.88
N LEU A 82 -13.35 2.66 -13.49
CA LEU A 82 -13.95 2.36 -12.19
C LEU A 82 -14.81 1.11 -12.25
N TYR A 83 -14.65 0.25 -11.26
CA TYR A 83 -15.42 -0.97 -11.09
C TYR A 83 -15.84 -1.13 -9.63
N GLN A 84 -16.79 -2.04 -9.38
CA GLN A 84 -17.17 -2.46 -8.03
C GLN A 84 -16.80 -3.93 -7.82
N GLU A 85 -16.18 -4.25 -6.69
CA GLU A 85 -15.84 -5.62 -6.35
C GLU A 85 -17.06 -6.35 -5.79
N HIS A 86 -17.56 -7.33 -6.53
CA HIS A 86 -18.72 -8.12 -6.12
C HIS A 86 -18.35 -9.45 -5.43
N ARG A 87 -17.09 -9.88 -5.54
CA ARG A 87 -16.60 -11.13 -4.95
C ARG A 87 -16.41 -10.96 -3.45
N ASP A 88 -16.62 -12.05 -2.70
CA ASP A 88 -16.33 -12.08 -1.25
C ASP A 88 -14.83 -11.96 -0.95
N VAL A 89 -13.99 -12.46 -1.87
CA VAL A 89 -12.54 -12.38 -1.80
C VAL A 89 -11.96 -11.96 -3.14
N VAL A 90 -10.92 -11.14 -3.09
CA VAL A 90 -10.11 -10.81 -4.27
C VAL A 90 -9.15 -11.96 -4.52
N THR A 91 -9.16 -12.46 -5.75
CA THR A 91 -8.18 -13.39 -6.31
C THR A 91 -7.49 -12.75 -7.51
N ILE A 92 -6.28 -13.21 -7.81
CA ILE A 92 -5.41 -12.67 -8.87
C ILE A 92 -5.11 -13.79 -9.86
N ASN A 93 -5.49 -13.58 -11.12
CA ASN A 93 -5.33 -14.53 -12.21
C ASN A 93 -4.83 -13.88 -13.51
N GLU A 94 -4.49 -12.59 -13.45
CA GLU A 94 -4.00 -11.78 -14.55
C GLU A 94 -3.18 -10.61 -13.99
N TRP A 95 -2.58 -9.81 -14.89
CA TRP A 95 -1.97 -8.54 -14.51
C TRP A 95 -2.98 -7.67 -13.76
N THR A 96 -2.63 -7.30 -12.53
CA THR A 96 -3.51 -6.58 -11.61
C THR A 96 -2.78 -5.36 -11.08
N ASP A 97 -3.39 -4.19 -11.20
CA ASP A 97 -2.97 -2.93 -10.58
C ASP A 97 -4.24 -2.13 -10.23
N ARG A 98 -4.78 -2.40 -9.03
CA ARG A 98 -6.09 -1.92 -8.60
C ARG A 98 -5.98 -1.09 -7.34
N ILE A 99 -6.55 0.11 -7.34
CA ILE A 99 -6.68 0.96 -6.15
C ILE A 99 -8.12 0.81 -5.63
N TYR A 100 -8.31 0.01 -4.58
CA TYR A 100 -9.60 -0.06 -3.88
C TYR A 100 -9.74 1.15 -2.96
N GLN A 101 -10.84 1.88 -3.11
CA GLN A 101 -11.08 3.14 -2.42
C GLN A 101 -11.86 2.91 -1.12
N ASN A 102 -11.52 3.65 -0.06
CA ASN A 102 -12.24 3.66 1.23
C ASN A 102 -12.54 2.25 1.76
N THR A 103 -11.53 1.39 1.79
CA THR A 103 -11.66 -0.01 2.21
C THR A 103 -11.72 -0.11 3.74
N PRO A 104 -12.28 -1.20 4.29
CA PRO A 104 -12.18 -1.51 5.72
C PRO A 104 -10.74 -1.42 6.25
N LEU A 105 -10.62 -1.12 7.53
CA LEU A 105 -9.31 -0.96 8.19
C LEU A 105 -8.57 -2.29 8.42
N GLU A 106 -9.13 -3.41 8.00
CA GLU A 106 -8.55 -4.73 8.19
C GLU A 106 -8.77 -5.63 6.96
N HIS A 107 -7.71 -6.35 6.59
CA HIS A 107 -7.71 -7.37 5.55
C HIS A 107 -7.02 -8.63 6.03
N ILE A 108 -7.56 -9.80 5.67
CA ILE A 108 -6.87 -11.09 5.78
C ILE A 108 -6.37 -11.50 4.40
N ILE A 109 -5.07 -11.72 4.29
CA ILE A 109 -4.39 -12.29 3.12
C ILE A 109 -4.07 -13.76 3.43
N THR A 110 -4.57 -14.69 2.62
CA THR A 110 -4.33 -16.12 2.80
C THR A 110 -3.12 -16.60 1.99
N ASN A 111 -2.60 -17.77 2.38
CA ASN A 111 -1.50 -18.45 1.69
C ASN A 111 -0.19 -17.65 1.64
N VAL A 112 0.04 -16.80 2.64
CA VAL A 112 1.33 -16.12 2.85
C VAL A 112 2.27 -17.00 3.66
N VAL A 113 3.59 -16.75 3.61
CA VAL A 113 4.59 -17.33 4.55
C VAL A 113 4.36 -18.82 4.86
N SER A 114 4.58 -19.68 3.85
CA SER A 114 4.40 -21.14 3.96
C SER A 114 2.96 -21.59 4.26
N GLY A 115 1.95 -20.89 3.71
CA GLY A 115 0.55 -21.29 3.78
C GLY A 115 -0.25 -20.71 4.95
N ARG A 116 0.35 -19.82 5.74
CA ARG A 116 -0.30 -19.07 6.83
C ARG A 116 -1.20 -17.96 6.32
N LYS A 117 -1.85 -17.26 7.26
CA LYS A 117 -2.61 -16.04 6.97
C LYS A 117 -1.87 -14.83 7.54
N MET A 118 -1.93 -13.72 6.83
CA MET A 118 -1.51 -12.42 7.33
C MET A 118 -2.75 -11.59 7.60
N ARG A 119 -2.87 -11.06 8.80
CA ARG A 119 -3.78 -9.97 9.10
C ARG A 119 -3.04 -8.65 8.87
N MET A 120 -3.57 -7.81 7.99
CA MET A 120 -3.13 -6.45 7.80
C MET A 120 -4.18 -5.52 8.40
N GLN A 121 -3.77 -4.68 9.35
CA GLN A 121 -4.58 -3.61 9.90
C GLN A 121 -3.98 -2.28 9.49
N LYS A 122 -4.82 -1.28 9.24
CA LYS A 122 -4.39 0.04 8.79
C LYS A 122 -5.12 1.15 9.52
N TYR A 123 -4.45 2.29 9.71
CA TYR A 123 -5.00 3.50 10.31
C TYR A 123 -4.65 4.70 9.44
N ASN A 124 -5.66 5.53 9.14
CA ASN A 124 -5.56 6.73 8.29
C ASN A 124 -5.00 6.50 6.86
N LEU A 125 -4.92 5.24 6.44
CA LEU A 125 -4.65 4.78 5.09
C LEU A 125 -5.95 4.21 4.53
N VAL A 126 -6.76 5.06 3.92
CA VAL A 126 -8.16 4.75 3.57
C VAL A 126 -8.29 3.81 2.38
N ASP A 127 -7.27 3.73 1.52
CA ASP A 127 -7.25 2.91 0.32
C ASP A 127 -6.44 1.63 0.52
N THR A 128 -6.64 0.68 -0.39
CA THR A 128 -5.76 -0.48 -0.50
C THR A 128 -5.44 -0.76 -1.95
N VAL A 129 -4.16 -0.82 -2.28
CA VAL A 129 -3.71 -1.22 -3.61
C VAL A 129 -3.45 -2.73 -3.63
N VAL A 130 -3.91 -3.39 -4.67
CA VAL A 130 -3.57 -4.78 -4.96
C VAL A 130 -2.83 -4.82 -6.28
N TRP A 131 -1.61 -5.36 -6.26
CA TRP A 131 -0.76 -5.40 -7.43
C TRP A 131 -0.05 -6.75 -7.60
N ASN A 132 0.00 -7.19 -8.86
CA ASN A 132 0.85 -8.26 -9.35
C ASN A 132 1.12 -8.01 -10.84
N PRO A 133 2.39 -8.01 -11.30
CA PRO A 133 2.73 -7.64 -12.67
C PRO A 133 2.33 -8.71 -13.69
N TRP A 134 2.13 -9.96 -13.24
CA TRP A 134 1.98 -11.10 -14.14
C TRP A 134 3.16 -11.27 -15.10
N ILE A 135 3.01 -12.15 -16.09
CA ILE A 135 4.10 -12.63 -16.94
C ILE A 135 4.74 -11.50 -17.76
N GLU A 136 3.94 -10.78 -18.56
CA GLU A 136 4.52 -9.82 -19.52
C GLU A 136 5.05 -8.58 -18.84
N LYS A 137 4.34 -8.03 -17.83
CA LYS A 137 4.82 -6.83 -17.14
C LYS A 137 6.05 -7.11 -16.27
N ALA A 138 6.21 -8.33 -15.74
CA ALA A 138 7.40 -8.70 -14.96
C ALA A 138 8.68 -8.56 -15.79
N LYS A 139 8.67 -8.97 -17.06
CA LYS A 139 9.81 -8.87 -17.99
C LYS A 139 10.23 -7.43 -18.28
N GLU A 140 9.31 -6.48 -18.13
CA GLU A 140 9.57 -5.07 -18.39
C GLU A 140 10.21 -4.35 -17.19
N ILE A 141 10.26 -4.98 -16.01
CA ILE A 141 10.78 -4.38 -14.79
C ILE A 141 12.26 -4.79 -14.62
N PRO A 142 13.23 -3.89 -14.85
CA PRO A 142 14.64 -4.28 -14.96
C PRO A 142 15.26 -4.91 -13.71
N ASP A 143 14.69 -4.63 -12.54
CA ASP A 143 15.12 -5.12 -11.22
C ASP A 143 14.21 -6.24 -10.67
N PHE A 144 13.39 -6.86 -11.52
CA PHE A 144 12.45 -7.93 -11.15
C PHE A 144 12.73 -9.21 -11.93
N GLY A 145 12.77 -10.35 -11.26
CA GLY A 145 12.96 -11.64 -11.93
C GLY A 145 11.73 -12.04 -12.73
N GLU A 146 11.91 -12.45 -14.00
CA GLU A 146 10.80 -12.79 -14.91
C GLU A 146 9.85 -13.85 -14.34
N GLU A 147 10.37 -14.76 -13.52
CA GLU A 147 9.62 -15.86 -12.89
C GLU A 147 9.15 -15.55 -11.46
N GLU A 148 9.34 -14.33 -10.94
CA GLU A 148 9.03 -13.98 -9.54
C GLU A 148 7.57 -13.60 -9.32
N PHE A 149 6.84 -13.21 -10.36
CA PHE A 149 5.43 -12.79 -10.24
C PHE A 149 4.52 -13.82 -9.53
N PRO A 150 4.67 -15.16 -9.71
CA PRO A 150 3.80 -16.11 -9.03
C PRO A 150 4.05 -16.13 -7.52
N ASN A 151 5.21 -15.69 -7.05
CA ASN A 151 5.63 -15.86 -5.66
C ASN A 151 5.36 -14.63 -4.79
N LEU A 152 4.62 -13.64 -5.31
CA LEU A 152 4.28 -12.45 -4.56
C LEU A 152 2.88 -11.91 -4.85
N VAL A 153 2.37 -11.17 -3.89
CA VAL A 153 1.25 -10.24 -4.07
C VAL A 153 1.55 -8.97 -3.31
N CYS A 154 1.34 -7.82 -3.92
CA CYS A 154 1.31 -6.57 -3.17
C CYS A 154 -0.10 -6.32 -2.66
N VAL A 155 -0.20 -6.09 -1.35
CA VAL A 155 -1.42 -5.58 -0.70
C VAL A 155 -0.99 -4.41 0.16
N GLU A 156 -1.35 -3.22 -0.27
CA GLU A 156 -0.66 -2.00 0.13
C GLU A 156 -1.63 -1.08 0.83
N ALA A 157 -1.37 -0.74 2.10
CA ALA A 157 -2.16 0.28 2.78
C ALA A 157 -1.75 1.68 2.26
N GLY A 158 -2.72 2.46 1.77
CA GLY A 158 -2.45 3.77 1.19
C GLY A 158 -3.52 4.84 1.43
N HIS A 159 -3.16 6.07 1.11
CA HIS A 159 -4.01 7.24 0.94
C HIS A 159 -3.60 7.85 -0.40
N VAL A 160 -4.17 7.30 -1.48
CA VAL A 160 -3.67 7.47 -2.86
C VAL A 160 -4.77 7.75 -3.88
N SER A 161 -6.02 7.43 -3.56
CA SER A 161 -7.16 7.71 -4.45
C SER A 161 -7.53 9.19 -4.46
N ALA A 162 -7.17 9.91 -3.40
CA ALA A 162 -7.16 11.36 -3.29
C ALA A 162 -5.93 11.78 -2.45
N PRO A 163 -5.44 13.03 -2.56
CA PRO A 163 -4.32 13.49 -1.74
C PRO A 163 -4.79 13.90 -0.33
N VAL A 164 -3.92 13.66 0.66
CA VAL A 164 -3.99 14.32 1.97
C VAL A 164 -3.72 15.81 1.77
N ILE A 165 -4.55 16.67 2.35
CA ILE A 165 -4.31 18.12 2.44
C ILE A 165 -3.75 18.42 3.83
N LEU A 166 -2.52 18.97 3.90
CA LEU A 166 -1.80 19.19 5.15
C LEU A 166 -1.52 20.69 5.40
N PRO A 167 -2.32 21.35 6.26
CA PRO A 167 -2.12 22.75 6.63
C PRO A 167 -0.81 23.02 7.38
N PRO A 168 -0.33 24.27 7.41
CA PRO A 168 0.83 24.70 8.21
C PRO A 168 0.72 24.29 9.68
N GLY A 169 1.82 23.78 10.24
CA GLY A 169 1.92 23.40 11.65
C GLY A 169 1.13 22.14 12.04
N THR A 170 0.56 21.41 11.07
CA THR A 170 -0.21 20.19 11.34
C THR A 170 0.57 18.93 10.99
N VAL A 171 0.13 17.80 11.57
CA VAL A 171 0.73 16.48 11.41
C VAL A 171 -0.32 15.51 10.87
N PHE A 172 0.06 14.77 9.83
CA PHE A 172 -0.65 13.57 9.41
C PHE A 172 0.01 12.35 10.03
N GLU A 173 -0.76 11.48 10.67
CA GLU A 173 -0.28 10.22 11.24
C GLU A 173 -1.04 9.04 10.64
N ALA A 174 -0.32 7.98 10.28
CA ALA A 174 -0.85 6.77 9.69
C ALA A 174 -0.08 5.54 10.17
N SER A 175 -0.71 4.38 10.14
CA SER A 175 -0.03 3.13 10.50
C SER A 175 -0.53 1.91 9.74
N GLN A 176 0.32 0.89 9.71
CA GLN A 176 0.01 -0.46 9.28
C GLN A 176 0.52 -1.45 10.34
N ILE A 177 -0.25 -2.49 10.63
CA ILE A 177 0.18 -3.61 11.45
C ILE A 177 0.03 -4.87 10.61
N LEU A 178 1.11 -5.63 10.52
CA LEU A 178 1.12 -6.96 9.91
C LEU A 178 1.23 -8.00 11.02
N GLN A 179 0.26 -8.89 11.13
CA GLN A 179 0.23 -9.95 12.13
C GLN A 179 0.12 -11.33 11.46
N VAL A 180 1.08 -12.21 11.73
CA VAL A 180 1.00 -13.61 11.29
C VAL A 180 0.01 -14.36 12.16
N MET A 181 -0.96 -15.02 11.53
CA MET A 181 -1.97 -15.86 12.20
C MET A 181 -1.61 -17.34 12.16
#